data_AF-J1HPL9-F1
#
_entry.id   AF-J1HPL9-F1
#
_cell.length_a   1.000
_cell.length_b   1.000
_cell.length_c   1.000
_cell.angle_alpha   90.00
_cell.angle_beta   90.00
_cell.angle_gamma   90.00
#
_symmetry.space_group_name_H-M   'P 1'
#
loop_
_entity.id
_entity.type
_entity.pdbx_description
1 polymer ?
#
loop_
_entity_poly.entity_id
_entity_poly.type
_entity_poly.pdbx_seq_one_letter_code
_entity_poly.pdbx_strand_id
1 'polypeptide(L)' 'MFYINPEDPSLIVPKRAGIGTTINLGHPVGRAIGALIILILAGAAVTTAISCA' A
#
# COMPACT_ATOMS: atom_id res chain seq x y z
N MET A 1 5.70 8.69 -4.88
CA MET A 1 4.78 9.56 -4.11
C MET A 1 3.56 8.73 -3.74
N PHE A 2 3.27 8.58 -2.46
CA PHE A 2 2.05 7.94 -1.97
C PHE A 2 0.95 8.99 -1.80
N TYR A 3 -0.30 8.64 -2.06
CA TYR A 3 -1.45 9.50 -1.78
C TYR A 3 -2.04 9.10 -0.42
N ILE A 4 -2.07 10.03 0.53
CA ILE A 4 -2.65 9.81 1.88
C ILE A 4 -3.53 11.02 2.20
N ASN A 5 -4.85 10.85 2.12
CA ASN A 5 -5.81 11.86 2.59
C ASN A 5 -7.00 11.16 3.28
N PRO A 6 -7.09 11.19 4.62
CA PRO A 6 -8.22 10.61 5.35
C PRO A 6 -9.56 11.34 5.13
N GLU A 7 -9.54 12.61 4.71
CA GLU A 7 -10.76 13.40 4.47
C GLU A 7 -11.38 13.13 3.09
N ASP A 8 -10.61 12.56 2.16
CA ASP A 8 -11.09 12.15 0.84
C ASP A 8 -11.65 10.72 0.90
N PRO A 9 -12.96 10.52 0.72
CA PRO A 9 -13.57 9.19 0.81
C PRO A 9 -13.26 8.30 -0.40
N SER A 10 -12.60 8.82 -1.44
CA SER A 10 -12.28 8.05 -2.65
C SER A 10 -11.15 7.06 -2.39
N LEU A 11 -11.35 5.78 -2.71
CA LEU A 11 -10.30 4.77 -2.65
C LEU A 11 -9.30 4.90 -3.81
N ILE A 12 -9.80 5.14 -5.03
CA ILE A 12 -8.98 5.29 -6.25
C ILE A 12 -9.00 6.75 -6.66
N VAL A 13 -7.82 7.34 -6.82
CA VAL A 13 -7.64 8.75 -7.17
C VAL A 13 -6.63 8.91 -8.31
N PRO A 14 -6.65 10.01 -9.08
CA PRO A 14 -5.61 10.29 -10.06
C PRO A 14 -4.24 10.39 -9.41
N LYS A 15 -3.17 9.98 -10.11
CA LYS A 15 -1.80 10.21 -9.66
C LYS A 15 -1.52 11.72 -9.61
N ARG A 16 -0.81 12.17 -8.56
CA ARG A 16 -0.35 13.58 -8.43
C ARG A 16 0.71 13.98 -9.46
N ALA A 17 1.40 13.00 -10.04
CA ALA A 17 2.39 13.19 -11.10
C ALA A 17 2.33 12.02 -12.08
N GLY A 18 2.32 12.33 -13.38
CA GLY A 18 2.20 11.35 -14.47
C GLY A 18 0.75 10.97 -14.79
N ILE A 19 0.58 9.87 -15.54
CA ILE A 19 -0.72 9.39 -16.06
C ILE A 19 -1.20 8.18 -15.24
N GLY A 20 -2.51 8.12 -15.01
CA GLY A 20 -3.23 6.99 -14.38
C GLY A 20 -3.72 7.25 -12.97
N THR A 21 -4.07 6.18 -12.27
CA THR A 21 -4.65 6.22 -10.92
C THR A 21 -3.73 5.62 -9.86
N THR A 22 -4.05 5.87 -8.60
CA THR A 22 -3.40 5.30 -7.42
C THR A 22 -4.43 5.08 -6.32
N ILE A 23 -4.01 4.40 -5.25
CA ILE A 23 -4.84 4.12 -4.07
C ILE A 23 -4.61 5.22 -3.04
N ASN A 24 -5.70 5.76 -2.48
CA ASN A 24 -5.64 6.61 -1.31
C ASN A 24 -5.39 5.75 -0.06
N LEU A 25 -4.16 5.79 0.46
CA LEU A 25 -3.78 5.09 1.69
C LEU A 25 -4.36 5.77 2.95
N GLY A 26 -5.00 6.92 2.82
CA GLY A 26 -5.80 7.55 3.88
C GLY A 26 -7.17 6.88 4.09
N HIS A 27 -7.73 6.24 3.05
CA HIS A 27 -9.01 5.53 3.07
C HIS A 27 -8.91 4.22 3.88
N PRO A 28 -9.94 3.81 4.66
CA PRO A 28 -9.89 2.59 5.48
C PRO A 28 -9.47 1.33 4.71
N VAL A 29 -10.04 1.13 3.51
CA VAL A 29 -9.67 0.01 2.63
C VAL A 29 -8.24 0.16 2.09
N GLY A 30 -7.80 1.37 1.77
CA GLY A 30 -6.44 1.63 1.31
C GLY A 30 -5.41 1.31 2.39
N ARG A 31 -5.71 1.61 3.67
CA ARG A 31 -4.90 1.21 4.82
C ARG A 31 -4.79 -0.31 4.94
N ALA A 32 -5.92 -1.01 4.82
CA ALA A 32 -5.94 -2.48 4.88
C ALA A 32 -5.09 -3.11 3.76
N ILE A 33 -5.21 -2.59 2.52
CA ILE A 33 -4.38 -3.01 1.38
C ILE A 33 -2.89 -2.77 1.68
N GLY A 34 -2.54 -1.58 2.17
CA GLY A 34 -1.16 -1.25 2.54
C GLY A 34 -0.60 -2.18 3.63
N ALA A 35 -1.37 -2.43 4.69
CA ALA A 35 -0.99 -3.35 5.76
C ALA A 35 -0.81 -4.79 5.26
N LEU A 36 -1.69 -5.27 4.38
CA LEU A 36 -1.57 -6.59 3.76
C LEU A 36 -0.30 -6.72 2.92
N ILE A 37 0.02 -5.71 2.12
CA ILE A 37 1.26 -5.69 1.32
C ILE A 37 2.48 -5.76 2.25
N ILE A 38 2.50 -4.96 3.32
CA ILE A 38 3.59 -4.99 4.30
C ILE A 38 3.73 -6.38 4.94
N LEU A 39 2.62 -7.00 5.34
CA LEU A 39 2.63 -8.35 5.92
C LEU A 39 3.17 -9.41 4.95
N ILE A 40 2.77 -9.37 3.68
CA ILE A 40 3.27 -10.28 2.65
C ILE A 40 4.78 -10.09 2.45
N LEU A 41 5.24 -8.85 2.32
CA LEU A 41 6.65 -8.54 2.13
C LEU A 41 7.50 -8.95 3.34
N ALA A 42 7.02 -8.68 4.56
CA ALA A 42 7.68 -9.09 5.79
C ALA A 42 7.73 -10.62 5.90
N GLY A 43 6.63 -11.31 5.62
CA GLY A 43 6.57 -12.77 5.59
C GLY A 43 7.56 -13.36 4.60
N ALA A 44 7.58 -12.85 3.37
CA ALA A 44 8.52 -13.28 2.34
C ALA A 44 9.99 -13.04 2.73
N ALA A 45 10.28 -11.90 3.37
CA ALA A 45 11.62 -11.61 3.88
C ALA A 45 12.04 -12.59 4.98
N VAL A 46 11.14 -12.90 5.92
CA VAL A 46 11.39 -13.87 7.00
C VAL A 46 11.59 -15.28 6.44
N THR A 47 10.74 -15.74 5.51
CA THR A 47 10.90 -17.08 4.91
C THR A 47 12.21 -17.20 4.15
N THR A 48 12.62 -16.14 3.45
CA THR A 48 13.91 -16.10 2.74
C THR A 48 15.08 -16.16 3.73
N ALA A 49 15.03 -15.36 4.80
CA ALA A 49 16.07 -15.33 5.81
C ALA A 49 16.25 -16.70 6.50
N ILE A 50 15.16 -17.40 6.81
CA ILE A 50 15.21 -18.76 7.38
C ILE A 50 15.78 -19.77 6.37
N SER A 51 15.44 -19.64 5.08
CA SER A 51 15.93 -20.54 4.04
C SER A 51 17.42 -20.37 3.73
N CYS A 52 18.03 -19.26 4.14
CA CYS A 52 19.46 -18.95 3.93
C CYS A 52 20.33 -19.16 5.18
N ALA A 53 19.75 -19.57 6.32
CA ALA A 53 20.44 -19.85 7.58
C ALA A 53 20.71 -21.34 7.75
#